data_AF-A0A8E1WAT6-F1
#
_entry.id   AF-A0A8E1WAT6-F1
#
_cell.length_a   1.000
_cell.length_b   1.000
_cell.length_c   1.000
_cell.angle_alpha   90.00
_cell.angle_beta   90.00
_cell.angle_gamma   90.00
#
_symmetry.space_group_name_H-M   'P 1'
#
loop_
_entity.id
_entity.type
_entity.pdbx_description
1 polymer ?
#
loop_
_entity_poly.entity_id
_entity_poly.type
_entity_poly.pdbx_seq_one_letter_code
_entity_poly.pdbx_strand_id
1 'polypeptide(L)'
;RGAQFRSGAYRRLLHGHGLTGSMGRVGACGDNAAMESFFSLLQKNVLDTRRWRTREELRLAIVSWIETKYHRKRRQRTLGKLTPVEFETIYTATSAA
;
A
#
# COMPACT_ATOMS: atom_id res chain seq x y z
N ARG A 1 -14.27 -6.44 -7.81
CA ARG A 1 -13.27 -7.41 -7.28
C ARG A 1 -12.44 -7.96 -8.44
N GLY A 2 -11.11 -7.90 -8.36
CA GLY A 2 -10.23 -8.37 -9.44
C GLY A 2 -10.21 -9.89 -9.59
N ALA A 3 -10.26 -10.40 -10.82
CA ALA A 3 -10.20 -11.84 -11.11
C ALA A 3 -8.88 -12.48 -10.61
N GLN A 4 -7.80 -11.72 -10.59
CA GLN A 4 -6.47 -12.14 -10.14
C GLN A 4 -6.47 -12.62 -8.68
N PHE A 5 -7.09 -11.86 -7.77
CA PHE A 5 -7.20 -12.18 -6.34
C PHE A 5 -8.18 -13.32 -6.03
N ARG A 6 -8.96 -13.77 -7.02
CA ARG A 6 -9.84 -14.95 -6.91
C ARG A 6 -9.26 -16.20 -7.58
N SER A 7 -8.14 -16.07 -8.28
CA SER A 7 -7.55 -17.17 -9.01
C SER A 7 -7.14 -18.31 -8.05
N GLY A 8 -7.27 -19.56 -8.52
CA GLY A 8 -6.85 -20.71 -7.74
C GLY A 8 -5.35 -20.67 -7.41
N ALA A 9 -4.54 -20.13 -8.31
CA ALA A 9 -3.10 -19.93 -8.08
C ALA A 9 -2.84 -19.00 -6.89
N TYR A 10 -3.52 -17.85 -6.82
CA TYR A 10 -3.38 -16.91 -5.71
C TYR A 10 -3.85 -17.52 -4.38
N ARG A 11 -4.97 -18.25 -4.37
CA ARG A 11 -5.47 -18.91 -3.15
C ARG A 11 -4.52 -20.00 -2.65
N ARG A 12 -3.92 -20.79 -3.55
CA ARG A 12 -2.92 -21.79 -3.20
C ARG A 12 -1.66 -21.16 -2.60
N LEU A 13 -1.21 -20.03 -3.16
CA LEU A 13 -0.07 -19.29 -2.62
C LEU A 13 -0.34 -18.81 -1.19
N LEU A 14 -1.50 -18.20 -0.93
CA LEU A 14 -1.87 -17.77 0.40
C LEU A 14 -1.89 -18.94 1.40
N HIS A 15 -2.55 -20.04 1.04
CA HIS A 15 -2.59 -21.23 1.88
C HIS A 15 -1.20 -21.81 2.15
N GLY A 16 -0.32 -21.83 1.15
CA GLY A 16 1.07 -22.30 1.29
C GLY A 16 1.90 -21.49 2.29
N HIS A 17 1.54 -20.22 2.52
CA HIS A 17 2.19 -19.35 3.51
C HIS A 17 1.39 -19.22 4.82
N GLY A 18 0.33 -20.01 5.03
CA GLY A 18 -0.52 -19.90 6.22
C GLY A 18 -1.34 -18.60 6.29
N LEU A 19 -1.51 -17.90 5.16
CA LEU A 19 -2.24 -16.65 5.08
C LEU A 19 -3.70 -16.89 4.70
N THR A 20 -4.61 -16.14 5.32
CA THR A 20 -6.04 -16.17 4.97
C THR A 20 -6.39 -14.98 4.09
N GLY A 21 -6.85 -15.24 2.87
CA GLY A 21 -7.33 -14.19 1.97
C GLY A 21 -8.69 -13.67 2.41
N SER A 22 -8.75 -12.45 2.94
CA SER A 22 -10.00 -11.74 3.17
C SER A 22 -10.40 -10.93 1.93
N MET A 23 -11.63 -11.10 1.47
CA MET A 23 -12.20 -10.30 0.40
C MET A 23 -13.47 -9.66 0.98
N GLY A 24 -13.35 -8.41 1.47
CA GLY A 24 -14.42 -7.65 2.15
C GLY A 24 -15.71 -7.58 1.34
N ARG A 25 -16.87 -7.49 2.01
CA ARG A 25 -18.22 -7.62 1.40
C ARG A 25 -18.37 -6.74 0.15
N VAL A 26 -19.09 -7.24 -0.86
CA VAL A 26 -19.43 -6.43 -2.05
C VAL A 26 -20.16 -5.17 -1.59
N GLY A 27 -19.66 -3.99 -1.96
CA GLY A 27 -20.24 -2.69 -1.57
C GLY A 27 -19.69 -2.06 -0.29
N ALA A 28 -18.78 -2.72 0.44
CA ALA A 28 -18.06 -2.10 1.55
C ALA A 28 -16.89 -1.24 1.00
N CYS A 29 -17.15 0.04 0.72
CA CYS A 29 -16.14 0.96 0.21
C CYS A 29 -15.06 1.34 1.24
N GLY A 30 -15.37 1.19 2.54
CA GLY A 30 -14.46 1.56 3.63
C GLY A 30 -13.14 0.79 3.62
N ASP A 31 -13.18 -0.50 3.26
CA ASP A 31 -12.00 -1.37 3.30
C ASP A 31 -10.94 -0.99 2.26
N ASN A 32 -11.36 -0.37 1.14
CA ASN A 32 -10.46 0.02 0.04
C ASN A 32 -10.05 1.50 0.07
N ALA A 33 -10.68 2.33 0.91
CA ALA A 33 -10.48 3.77 0.93
C ALA A 33 -9.01 4.17 1.16
N ALA A 34 -8.28 3.41 2.00
CA ALA A 34 -6.85 3.65 2.24
C ALA A 34 -6.01 3.43 0.97
N MET A 35 -6.30 2.37 0.22
CA MET A 35 -5.63 2.07 -1.05
C MET A 35 -5.99 3.07 -2.15
N GLU A 36 -7.25 3.48 -2.24
CA GLU A 36 -7.69 4.52 -3.19
C GLU A 36 -6.99 5.85 -2.91
N SER A 37 -6.85 6.23 -1.64
CA SER A 37 -6.07 7.41 -1.23
C SER A 37 -4.60 7.28 -1.62
N PHE A 38 -3.98 6.11 -1.39
CA PHE A 38 -2.60 5.85 -1.80
C PHE A 38 -2.42 6.02 -3.32
N PHE A 39 -3.25 5.39 -4.14
CA PHE A 39 -3.15 5.48 -5.59
C PHE A 39 -3.39 6.90 -6.12
N SER A 40 -4.35 7.62 -5.54
CA SER A 40 -4.57 9.04 -5.86
C SER A 40 -3.33 9.90 -5.60
N LEU A 41 -2.59 9.61 -4.52
CA LEU A 41 -1.35 10.31 -4.21
C LEU A 41 -0.21 9.90 -5.14
N LEU A 42 -0.06 8.61 -5.41
CA LEU A 42 0.96 8.10 -6.31
C LEU A 42 0.81 8.70 -7.71
N GLN A 43 -0.44 8.78 -8.20
CA GLN A 43 -0.75 9.39 -9.48
C GLN A 43 -0.30 10.85 -9.52
N LYS A 44 -0.76 11.66 -8.56
CA LYS A 44 -0.44 13.10 -8.51
C LYS A 44 1.05 13.40 -8.30
N ASN A 45 1.73 12.60 -7.47
CA ASN A 45 3.09 12.91 -7.01
C ASN A 45 4.20 12.17 -7.78
N VAL A 46 3.84 11.19 -8.62
CA VAL A 46 4.82 10.45 -9.43
C VAL A 46 4.35 10.36 -10.87
N LEU A 47 3.21 9.73 -11.14
CA LEU A 47 2.80 9.40 -12.50
C LEU A 47 2.59 10.65 -13.38
N ASP A 48 1.94 11.67 -12.82
CA ASP A 48 1.56 12.89 -13.55
C ASP A 48 2.67 13.96 -13.54
N THR A 49 3.79 13.72 -12.86
CA THR A 49 4.85 14.74 -12.69
C THR A 49 5.68 14.98 -13.93
N ARG A 50 5.87 13.96 -14.77
CA ARG A 50 6.63 14.03 -16.01
C ARG A 50 6.38 12.82 -16.89
N ARG A 51 6.77 12.90 -18.16
CA ARG A 51 6.84 11.73 -19.05
C ARG A 51 8.06 10.89 -18.70
N TRP A 52 7.87 9.58 -18.63
CA TRP A 52 8.89 8.58 -18.32
C TRP A 52 9.38 7.93 -19.59
N ARG A 53 10.70 7.73 -19.73
CA ARG A 53 11.29 7.15 -20.94
C ARG A 53 11.23 5.63 -20.92
N THR A 54 11.37 5.03 -19.74
CA THR A 54 11.34 3.58 -19.56
C THR A 54 10.49 3.20 -18.35
N ARG A 55 10.02 1.94 -18.34
CA ARG A 55 9.34 1.36 -17.18
C ARG A 55 10.23 1.31 -15.94
N GLU A 56 11.54 1.10 -16.13
CA GLU A 56 12.50 1.04 -15.03
C GLU A 56 12.70 2.40 -14.37
N GLU A 57 12.78 3.47 -15.16
CA GLU A 57 12.83 4.84 -14.64
C GLU A 57 11.60 5.16 -13.78
N LEU A 58 10.42 4.78 -14.27
CA LEU A 58 9.17 4.95 -13.51
C LEU A 58 9.18 4.09 -12.23
N ARG A 59 9.60 2.82 -12.31
CA ARG A 59 9.71 1.93 -11.16
C ARG A 59 10.59 2.54 -10.06
N LEU A 60 11.77 3.02 -10.42
CA LEU A 60 12.70 3.65 -9.48
C LEU A 60 12.09 4.91 -8.84
N ALA A 61 11.37 5.72 -9.60
CA ALA A 61 10.69 6.89 -9.06
C ALA A 61 9.55 6.53 -8.11
N ILE A 62 8.76 5.51 -8.42
CA ILE A 62 7.71 4.99 -7.54
C ILE A 62 8.33 4.53 -6.21
N VAL A 63 9.36 3.68 -6.26
CA VAL A 63 10.04 3.17 -5.06
C VAL A 63 10.64 4.31 -4.24
N SER A 64 11.37 5.22 -4.89
CA SER A 64 11.99 6.38 -4.22
C SER A 64 10.94 7.26 -3.52
N TRP A 65 9.81 7.54 -4.18
CA TRP A 65 8.74 8.32 -3.58
C TRP A 65 8.07 7.59 -2.40
N ILE A 66 7.83 6.28 -2.52
CA ILE A 66 7.26 5.46 -1.43
C ILE A 66 8.18 5.53 -0.21
N GLU A 67 9.46 5.20 -0.37
CA GLU A 67 10.41 5.09 0.73
C GLU A 67 10.77 6.43 1.37
N THR A 68 10.97 7.48 0.56
CA THR A 68 11.51 8.75 1.07
C THR A 68 10.44 9.78 1.43
N LYS A 69 9.25 9.70 0.82
CA LYS A 69 8.16 10.67 1.02
C LYS A 69 6.97 10.03 1.72
N TYR A 70 6.39 8.98 1.13
CA TYR A 70 5.14 8.42 1.64
C TYR A 70 5.33 7.76 3.02
N HIS A 71 6.35 6.91 3.18
CA HIS A 71 6.61 6.18 4.42
C HIS A 71 7.25 7.03 5.53
N ARG A 72 8.12 7.99 5.17
CA ARG A 72 8.99 8.70 6.14
C ARG A 72 8.62 10.15 6.42
N LYS A 73 7.84 10.81 5.55
CA LYS A 73 7.55 12.26 5.70
C LYS A 73 6.06 12.57 5.75
N ARG A 74 5.21 11.72 5.20
CA ARG A 74 3.77 11.95 5.18
C ARG A 74 3.12 11.47 6.47
N ARG A 75 2.75 12.42 7.33
CA ARG A 75 1.92 12.15 8.51
C ARG A 75 0.47 11.92 8.12
N GLN A 76 -0.16 10.89 8.68
CA GLN A 76 -1.53 10.50 8.35
C GLN A 76 -2.43 10.66 9.57
N ARG A 77 -3.55 11.37 9.42
CA ARG A 77 -4.49 11.61 10.52
C ARG A 77 -5.07 10.30 11.07
N THR A 78 -5.31 9.31 10.21
CA THR A 78 -5.77 7.96 10.58
C THR A 78 -4.75 7.20 11.44
N LEU A 79 -3.47 7.54 11.35
CA LEU A 79 -2.38 6.97 12.16
C LEU A 79 -2.02 7.86 13.35
N GLY A 80 -2.93 8.71 13.84
CA GLY A 80 -2.65 9.61 14.96
C GLY A 80 -1.66 10.74 14.62
N LYS A 81 -1.60 11.17 13.34
CA LYS A 81 -0.62 12.14 12.81
C LYS A 81 0.83 11.64 12.84
N LEU A 82 1.02 10.33 12.85
CA LEU A 82 2.32 9.68 12.63
C LEU A 82 2.53 9.38 11.15
N THR A 83 3.79 9.23 10.76
CA THR A 83 4.17 8.60 9.48
C THR A 83 3.97 7.09 9.55
N PRO A 84 3.80 6.40 8.41
CA PRO A 84 3.71 4.93 8.39
C PRO A 84 4.85 4.25 9.13
N VAL A 85 6.09 4.70 8.96
CA VAL A 85 7.26 4.10 9.63
C VAL A 85 7.21 4.34 11.14
N GLU A 86 6.86 5.55 11.59
CA GLU A 86 6.72 5.83 13.03
C GLU A 86 5.62 4.97 13.66
N PHE A 87 4.48 4.82 12.96
CA PHE A 87 3.36 3.99 13.43
C PHE A 87 3.77 2.52 13.58
N GLU A 88 4.38 1.92 12.56
CA GLU A 88 4.85 0.52 12.59
C GLU A 88 5.94 0.30 13.64
N THR A 89 6.84 1.27 13.83
CA THR A 89 7.91 1.18 14.84
C THR A 89 7.34 1.14 16.25
N ILE A 90 6.36 2.01 16.56
CA ILE A 90 5.70 2.04 17.87
C ILE A 90 4.89 0.74 18.09
N TYR A 91 4.15 0.29 17.08
CA TYR A 91 3.35 -0.93 17.16
C TYR A 91 4.19 -2.20 17.33
N THR A 92 5.30 -2.29 16.60
CA THR A 92 6.26 -3.41 16.72
C THR A 92 6.90 -3.43 18.10
N ALA A 93 7.34 -2.27 18.61
CA ALA A 93 7.90 -2.17 19.95
C ALA A 93 6.89 -2.56 21.04
N THR A 94 5.61 -2.20 20.86
CA THR A 94 4.53 -2.56 21.78
C THR A 94 4.22 -4.06 21.73
N SER A 95 4.31 -4.69 20.56
CA SER A 95 4.02 -6.11 20.37
C SER A 95 5.17 -7.03 20.82
N ALA A 96 6.37 -6.47 20.98
CA ALA A 96 7.56 -7.18 21.44
C ALA A 96 7.79 -7.09 22.96
N ALA A 97 7.06 -6.22 23.65
CA ALA A 97 7.10 -6.04 25.10
C ALA A 97 6.03 -6.89 25.80
#